data_AF-A0A7J6PUP4-F1
#
_entry.id   AF-A0A7J6PUP4-F1
#
_cell.length_a   1.000
_cell.length_b   1.000
_cell.length_c   1.000
_cell.angle_alpha   90.00
_cell.angle_beta   90.00
_cell.angle_gamma   90.00
#
_symmetry.space_group_name_H-M   'P 1'
#
loop_
_entity.id
_entity.type
_entity.pdbx_description
1 polymer ?
#
loop_
_entity_poly.entity_id
_entity_poly.type
_entity_poly.pdbx_seq_one_letter_code
_entity_poly.pdbx_strand_id
1 'polypeptide(L)'
;VLGGAIRCYRLLPEESYDNDAGVVGDEVASAPTSRPDAIFSEQLCHFGEVTRMAITADERMLFTCGEDGCVYVFEIRNKSRLLPIRQSGGAEGSEEDEELPYSEEVLMTKTALDEKQHQRKDLRRQVEELANQTDYQLRHRDSYHAERIAALEGKFEKSLQEQRDKYEMLREEKDDVQGEYERKIRDLLETQKSELQEQEIAYQEKIVAQVTK
;
A
#
# COMPACT_ATOMS: atom_id res chain seq x y z
N VAL A 1 -49.91 53.35 3.90
CA VAL A 1 -49.62 52.26 2.94
C VAL A 1 -48.25 51.75 3.31
N LEU A 2 -48.18 50.60 3.98
CA LEU A 2 -46.91 50.00 4.38
C LEU A 2 -46.42 49.19 3.17
N GLY A 3 -45.30 49.61 2.57
CA GLY A 3 -44.69 48.89 1.44
C GLY A 3 -44.09 47.56 1.90
N GLY A 4 -44.02 46.58 0.99
CA GLY A 4 -43.35 45.30 1.23
C GLY A 4 -41.86 45.54 1.40
N ALA A 5 -41.36 45.21 2.59
CA ALA A 5 -39.96 45.34 2.95
C ALA A 5 -39.30 43.97 3.00
N ILE A 6 -38.10 43.86 2.43
CA ILE A 6 -37.28 42.66 2.53
C ILE A 6 -36.30 42.86 3.68
N ARG A 7 -36.31 41.94 4.64
CA ARG A 7 -35.37 41.95 5.76
C ARG A 7 -34.22 40.99 5.49
N CYS A 8 -33.02 41.54 5.48
CA CYS A 8 -31.78 40.80 5.34
C CYS A 8 -31.18 40.59 6.73
N TYR A 9 -31.27 39.38 7.26
CA TYR A 9 -30.68 39.03 8.55
C TYR A 9 -29.18 38.71 8.37
N ARG A 10 -28.33 39.35 9.16
CA ARG A 10 -26.92 38.97 9.28
C ARG A 10 -26.80 38.02 10.47
N LEU A 11 -26.65 36.73 10.19
CA LEU A 11 -26.32 35.74 11.21
C LEU A 11 -24.85 35.94 11.61
N LEU A 12 -24.61 36.28 12.87
CA LEU A 12 -23.27 36.25 13.44
C LEU A 12 -22.83 34.78 13.56
N PRO A 13 -21.52 34.47 13.40
CA PRO A 13 -21.01 33.12 13.58
C PRO A 13 -21.39 32.62 14.98
N GLU A 14 -21.89 31.40 15.09
CA GLU A 14 -22.07 30.75 16.38
C GLU A 14 -20.68 30.50 16.98
N GLU A 15 -20.38 31.12 18.12
CA GLU A 15 -19.23 30.71 18.94
C GLU A 15 -19.48 29.27 19.38
N SER A 16 -18.57 28.38 18.99
CA SER A 16 -18.62 26.95 19.27
C SER A 16 -18.53 26.71 20.78
N TYR A 17 -19.66 26.34 21.40
CA TYR A 17 -19.60 25.61 22.66
C TYR A 17 -19.23 24.17 22.33
N ASP A 18 -18.01 23.78 22.69
CA ASP A 18 -17.53 22.40 22.62
C ASP A 18 -18.46 21.48 23.40
N ASN A 19 -19.28 20.70 22.70
CA ASN A 19 -20.08 19.63 23.30
C ASN A 19 -19.40 18.28 23.02
N ASP A 20 -18.41 17.97 23.84
CA ASP A 20 -17.92 16.61 24.04
C ASP A 20 -18.86 15.88 25.02
N ALA A 21 -19.90 15.24 24.48
CA ALA A 21 -20.64 14.18 25.17
C ALA A 21 -21.44 13.38 24.14
N GLY A 22 -20.99 12.15 23.86
CA GLY A 22 -21.70 11.22 22.98
C GLY A 22 -23.09 10.88 23.51
N VAL A 23 -24.11 11.00 22.66
CA VAL A 23 -25.41 10.35 22.81
C VAL A 23 -25.94 9.96 21.43
N VAL A 24 -26.46 8.74 21.38
CA VAL A 24 -27.11 8.06 20.25
C VAL A 24 -28.49 8.67 20.00
N GLY A 25 -28.86 8.97 18.74
CA GLY A 25 -30.24 9.34 18.41
C GLY A 25 -30.40 9.95 17.02
N ASP A 26 -31.28 9.34 16.23
CA ASP A 26 -31.72 9.73 14.89
C ASP A 26 -32.86 10.76 15.01
N GLU A 27 -32.59 12.06 14.89
CA GLU A 27 -33.62 13.11 14.70
C GLU A 27 -33.10 14.27 13.83
N VAL A 28 -33.83 14.56 12.76
CA VAL A 28 -33.55 15.66 11.82
C VAL A 28 -34.00 16.98 12.45
N ALA A 29 -33.05 17.80 12.91
CA ALA A 29 -33.35 19.08 13.54
C ALA A 29 -33.85 20.13 12.50
N SER A 30 -35.12 20.53 12.60
CA SER A 30 -35.64 21.74 11.95
C SER A 30 -35.22 22.98 12.75
N ALA A 31 -34.47 23.89 12.15
CA ALA A 31 -33.97 25.11 12.82
C ALA A 31 -35.11 26.12 13.17
N PRO A 32 -35.01 26.85 14.30
CA PRO A 32 -36.03 27.80 14.76
C PRO A 32 -36.03 29.13 13.98
N THR A 33 -37.21 29.66 13.66
CA THR A 33 -37.43 30.78 12.72
C THR A 33 -37.27 32.21 13.30
N SER A 34 -36.87 32.40 14.56
CA SER A 34 -36.55 33.75 15.04
C SER A 34 -35.56 33.75 16.21
N ARG A 35 -34.31 34.16 15.94
CA ARG A 35 -33.33 34.52 16.97
C ARG A 35 -33.58 35.98 17.41
N PRO A 36 -33.75 36.26 18.72
CA PRO A 36 -34.00 37.62 19.20
C PRO A 36 -32.83 38.59 19.00
N ASP A 37 -31.59 38.09 18.82
CA ASP A 37 -30.37 38.90 18.69
C ASP A 37 -29.88 39.09 17.24
N ALA A 38 -30.71 38.76 16.24
CA ALA A 38 -30.33 38.87 14.84
C ALA A 38 -30.38 40.32 14.35
N ILE A 39 -29.20 40.89 14.05
CA ILE A 39 -29.10 42.22 13.41
C ILE A 39 -29.56 42.09 11.96
N PHE A 40 -30.62 42.80 11.58
CA PHE A 40 -31.11 42.83 10.19
C PHE A 40 -31.05 44.23 9.60
N SER A 41 -30.89 44.29 8.28
CA SER A 41 -31.11 45.50 7.49
C SER A 41 -32.40 45.35 6.69
N GLU A 42 -33.25 46.37 6.69
CA GLU A 42 -34.52 46.38 5.98
C GLU A 42 -34.38 47.21 4.70
N GLN A 43 -34.74 46.61 3.57
CA GLN A 43 -34.74 47.26 2.26
C GLN A 43 -36.19 47.41 1.80
N LEU A 44 -36.63 48.66 1.65
CA LEU A 44 -37.96 49.01 1.14
C LEU A 44 -37.91 49.01 -0.39
N CYS A 45 -38.36 47.92 -1.00
CA CYS A 45 -38.33 47.75 -2.44
C CYS A 45 -39.73 47.86 -3.07
N HIS A 46 -40.78 47.27 -2.49
CA HIS A 46 -42.10 47.26 -3.13
C HIS A 46 -43.11 48.20 -2.46
N PHE A 47 -43.97 48.82 -3.28
CA PHE A 47 -45.15 49.58 -2.83
C PHE A 47 -46.39 48.67 -2.74
N GLY A 48 -46.26 47.58 -1.97
CA GLY A 48 -47.27 46.53 -1.80
C GLY A 48 -46.62 45.25 -1.28
N GLU A 49 -47.39 44.20 -1.01
CA GLU A 49 -46.84 42.93 -0.51
C GLU A 49 -45.97 42.24 -1.58
N VAL A 50 -44.91 41.57 -1.15
CA VAL A 50 -44.06 40.77 -2.03
C VAL A 50 -44.80 39.47 -2.35
N THR A 51 -45.20 39.30 -3.60
CA THR A 51 -46.01 38.15 -4.03
C THR A 51 -45.14 36.93 -4.32
N ARG A 52 -43.92 37.14 -4.83
CA ARG A 52 -42.97 36.07 -5.18
C ARG A 52 -41.52 36.52 -5.06
N MET A 53 -40.66 35.56 -4.72
CA MET A 53 -39.22 35.69 -4.77
C MET A 53 -38.64 34.46 -5.47
N ALA A 54 -37.62 34.65 -6.30
CA ALA A 54 -36.94 33.57 -7.00
C ALA A 54 -35.44 33.90 -7.10
N ILE A 55 -34.59 32.89 -6.94
CA ILE A 55 -33.15 33.03 -7.09
C ILE A 55 -32.75 32.40 -8.42
N THR A 56 -31.82 33.02 -9.15
CA THR A 56 -31.27 32.44 -10.38
C THR A 56 -30.59 31.10 -10.08
N ALA A 57 -30.51 30.21 -11.06
CA ALA A 57 -29.85 28.90 -10.90
C ALA A 57 -28.35 29.01 -10.48
N ASP A 58 -27.69 30.12 -10.80
CA ASP A 58 -26.30 30.40 -10.37
C ASP A 58 -26.22 30.98 -8.93
N GLU A 59 -27.37 31.25 -8.33
CA GLU A 59 -27.57 31.89 -7.04
C GLU A 59 -26.81 33.23 -6.89
N ARG A 60 -26.56 33.92 -8.01
CA ARG A 60 -25.92 35.24 -8.03
C ARG A 60 -26.93 36.37 -7.91
N MET A 61 -28.18 36.13 -8.32
CA MET A 61 -29.23 37.16 -8.33
C MET A 61 -30.51 36.67 -7.66
N LEU A 62 -31.11 37.55 -6.88
CA LEU A 62 -32.43 37.38 -6.29
C LEU A 62 -33.42 38.31 -7.00
N PHE A 63 -34.47 37.73 -7.55
CA PHE A 63 -35.61 38.41 -8.14
C PHE A 63 -36.76 38.47 -7.15
N THR A 64 -37.37 39.64 -7.02
CA THR A 64 -38.55 39.86 -6.18
C THR A 64 -39.62 40.60 -6.95
N CYS A 65 -40.86 40.17 -6.80
CA CYS A 65 -42.02 40.75 -7.47
C CYS A 65 -43.08 41.14 -6.43
N GLY A 66 -43.63 42.34 -6.57
CA GLY A 66 -44.66 42.87 -5.67
C GLY A 66 -46.01 43.03 -6.34
N GLU A 67 -47.05 43.24 -5.53
CA GLU A 67 -48.40 43.59 -6.01
C GLU A 67 -48.44 44.93 -6.77
N ASP A 68 -47.43 45.77 -6.56
CA ASP A 68 -47.18 47.01 -7.31
C ASP A 68 -46.78 46.77 -8.78
N GLY A 69 -46.61 45.51 -9.19
CA GLY A 69 -46.20 45.14 -10.55
C GLY A 69 -44.74 45.46 -10.85
N CYS A 70 -43.96 45.84 -9.84
CA CYS A 70 -42.53 46.10 -9.98
C CYS A 70 -41.73 44.81 -9.76
N VAL A 71 -40.55 44.73 -10.38
CA VAL A 71 -39.59 43.64 -10.19
C VAL A 71 -38.26 44.23 -9.78
N TYR A 72 -37.73 43.81 -8.63
CA TYR A 72 -36.39 44.19 -8.18
C TYR A 72 -35.44 43.02 -8.29
N VAL A 73 -34.21 43.33 -8.70
CA VAL A 73 -33.11 42.38 -8.86
C VAL A 73 -31.98 42.75 -7.93
N PHE A 74 -31.64 41.86 -7.02
CA PHE A 74 -30.56 42.04 -6.05
C PHE A 74 -29.39 41.12 -6.39
N GLU A 75 -28.18 41.67 -6.41
CA GLU A 75 -26.96 40.89 -6.54
C GLU A 75 -26.56 40.32 -5.17
N ILE A 76 -26.43 39.00 -5.08
CA ILE A 76 -26.04 38.28 -3.86
C ILE A 76 -24.51 38.24 -3.82
N ARG A 77 -23.89 39.20 -3.14
CA ARG A 77 -22.43 39.23 -2.95
C ARG A 77 -22.04 38.57 -1.63
N ASN A 78 -21.20 37.53 -1.72
CA ASN A 78 -20.60 36.68 -0.66
C ASN A 78 -21.34 35.38 -0.30
N LYS A 79 -20.94 34.27 -0.93
CA LYS A 79 -21.27 32.89 -0.52
C LYS A 79 -20.28 32.25 0.46
N SER A 80 -19.11 32.87 0.69
CA SER A 80 -18.00 32.26 1.45
C SER A 80 -18.31 31.94 2.93
N ARG A 81 -19.42 32.42 3.50
CA ARG A 81 -19.71 32.29 4.94
C ARG A 81 -20.85 31.35 5.34
N LEU A 82 -21.59 30.78 4.38
CA LEU A 82 -22.78 29.96 4.69
C LEU A 82 -22.53 28.44 4.66
N LEU A 83 -21.33 27.99 4.27
CA LEU A 83 -20.97 26.58 4.26
C LEU A 83 -19.70 26.37 5.09
N PRO A 84 -19.72 25.55 6.14
CA PRO A 84 -18.49 25.14 6.80
C PRO A 84 -17.72 24.22 5.85
N ILE A 85 -16.71 24.79 5.19
CA ILE A 85 -15.70 24.04 4.44
C ILE A 85 -15.07 23.05 5.43
N ARG A 86 -15.28 21.75 5.22
CA ARG A 86 -14.48 20.73 5.89
C ARG A 86 -13.03 20.96 5.47
N GLN A 87 -12.21 21.35 6.45
CA GLN A 87 -10.78 21.57 6.27
C GLN A 87 -10.13 20.32 5.68
N SER A 88 -9.69 20.41 4.43
CA SER A 88 -8.57 19.63 3.94
C SER A 88 -7.55 20.60 3.36
N GLY A 89 -6.60 20.98 4.21
CA GLY A 89 -5.22 21.31 3.85
C GLY A 89 -4.98 22.33 2.73
N GLY A 90 -4.83 23.60 3.14
CA GLY A 90 -3.70 24.46 2.76
C GLY A 90 -3.52 24.83 1.29
N ALA A 91 -3.84 26.09 0.95
CA ALA A 91 -2.88 27.10 0.48
C ALA A 91 -3.65 28.38 0.12
N GLU A 92 -3.06 29.51 0.47
CA GLU A 92 -3.57 30.84 0.21
C GLU A 92 -3.52 31.17 -1.29
N GLY A 93 -4.60 31.79 -1.80
CA GLY A 93 -4.56 32.61 -3.00
C GLY A 93 -4.95 31.94 -4.32
N SER A 94 -6.26 31.86 -4.57
CA SER A 94 -6.83 31.99 -5.93
C SER A 94 -8.34 32.16 -5.82
N GLU A 95 -8.82 33.39 -5.97
CA GLU A 95 -10.22 33.71 -6.26
C GLU A 95 -10.53 33.37 -7.74
N GLU A 96 -10.35 32.10 -8.09
CA GLU A 96 -10.82 31.55 -9.36
C GLU A 96 -11.90 30.54 -8.99
N ASP A 97 -13.10 30.78 -9.53
CA ASP A 97 -14.28 29.92 -9.41
C ASP A 97 -13.88 28.44 -9.56
N GLU A 98 -13.75 27.72 -8.43
CA GLU A 98 -13.71 26.27 -8.44
C GLU A 98 -15.14 25.82 -8.77
N GLU A 99 -15.50 25.89 -10.06
CA GLU A 99 -16.74 25.38 -10.62
C GLU A 99 -16.85 23.91 -10.24
N LEU A 100 -17.60 23.63 -9.17
CA LEU A 100 -18.02 22.28 -8.86
C LEU A 100 -18.71 21.72 -10.12
N PRO A 101 -18.26 20.57 -10.65
CA PRO A 101 -18.81 20.04 -11.89
C PRO A 101 -20.32 19.82 -11.73
N TYR A 102 -21.09 20.26 -12.74
CA TYR A 102 -22.54 20.06 -12.81
C TYR A 102 -22.91 18.62 -12.43
N SER A 103 -23.88 18.46 -11.52
CA SER A 103 -24.45 17.15 -11.24
C SER A 103 -25.35 16.72 -12.40
N GLU A 104 -24.91 15.72 -13.16
CA GLU A 104 -25.74 15.04 -14.15
C GLU A 104 -26.79 14.17 -13.42
N GLU A 105 -28.03 14.68 -13.31
CA GLU A 105 -29.12 13.96 -12.65
C GLU A 105 -29.82 13.00 -13.62
N VAL A 106 -29.75 11.70 -13.34
CA VAL A 106 -30.47 10.66 -14.09
C VAL A 106 -31.56 10.07 -13.20
N LEU A 107 -32.82 10.41 -13.49
CA LEU A 107 -33.98 9.89 -12.76
C LEU A 107 -34.23 8.42 -13.14
N MET A 108 -34.31 7.56 -12.13
CA MET A 108 -34.64 6.14 -12.30
C MET A 108 -35.69 5.69 -11.30
N THR A 109 -36.50 4.69 -11.68
CA THR A 109 -37.52 4.13 -10.79
C THR A 109 -36.86 3.37 -9.65
N LYS A 110 -37.52 3.34 -8.49
CA LYS A 110 -37.03 2.61 -7.31
C LYS A 110 -36.73 1.14 -7.61
N THR A 111 -37.58 0.50 -8.43
CA THR A 111 -37.38 -0.90 -8.83
C THR A 111 -36.11 -1.10 -9.67
N ALA A 112 -35.83 -0.19 -10.61
CA ALA A 112 -34.61 -0.26 -11.41
C ALA A 112 -33.36 -0.02 -10.56
N LEU A 113 -33.44 0.87 -9.56
CA LEU A 113 -32.35 1.09 -8.60
C LEU A 113 -32.08 -0.18 -7.77
N ASP A 114 -33.14 -0.81 -7.24
CA ASP A 114 -33.04 -2.04 -6.43
C ASP A 114 -32.45 -3.20 -7.25
N GLU A 115 -32.89 -3.38 -8.50
CA GLU A 115 -32.33 -4.38 -9.43
C GLU A 115 -30.84 -4.14 -9.71
N LYS A 116 -30.44 -2.89 -9.95
CA LYS A 116 -29.03 -2.52 -10.17
C LYS A 116 -28.20 -2.72 -8.91
N GLN A 117 -28.76 -2.45 -7.74
CA GLN A 117 -28.11 -2.70 -6.46
C GLN A 117 -27.93 -4.20 -6.22
N HIS A 118 -28.90 -5.02 -6.59
CA HIS A 118 -28.80 -6.48 -6.51
C HIS A 118 -27.71 -7.02 -7.47
N GLN A 119 -27.72 -6.57 -8.74
CA GLN A 119 -26.68 -6.91 -9.71
C GLN A 119 -25.28 -6.51 -9.21
N ARG A 120 -25.14 -5.31 -8.62
CA ARG A 120 -23.88 -4.85 -8.03
C ARG A 120 -23.43 -5.76 -6.89
N LYS A 121 -24.35 -6.25 -6.06
CA LYS A 121 -24.04 -7.17 -4.96
C LYS A 121 -23.58 -8.53 -5.47
N ASP A 122 -24.25 -9.07 -6.48
CA ASP A 122 -23.87 -10.35 -7.08
C ASP A 122 -22.51 -10.28 -7.77
N LEU A 123 -22.26 -9.21 -8.53
CA LEU A 123 -20.94 -8.98 -9.14
C LEU A 123 -19.86 -8.83 -8.07
N ARG A 124 -20.12 -8.11 -6.97
CA ARG A 124 -19.17 -8.02 -5.86
C ARG A 124 -18.85 -9.38 -5.25
N ARG A 125 -19.87 -10.24 -5.05
CA ARG A 125 -19.67 -11.61 -4.56
C ARG A 125 -18.82 -12.43 -5.52
N GLN A 126 -19.08 -12.33 -6.83
CA GLN A 126 -18.27 -13.03 -7.84
C GLN A 126 -16.82 -12.55 -7.86
N VAL A 127 -16.59 -11.23 -7.72
CA VAL A 127 -15.22 -10.67 -7.62
C VAL A 127 -14.51 -11.22 -6.38
N GLU A 128 -15.19 -11.27 -5.23
CA GLU A 128 -14.64 -11.82 -4.00
C GLU A 128 -14.33 -13.32 -4.14
N GLU A 129 -15.22 -14.10 -4.77
CA GLU A 129 -15.00 -15.52 -5.04
C GLU A 129 -13.79 -15.76 -5.97
N LEU A 130 -13.68 -14.99 -7.07
CA LEU A 130 -12.53 -15.05 -7.98
C LEU A 130 -11.22 -14.63 -7.32
N ALA A 131 -11.26 -13.62 -6.44
CA ALA A 131 -10.10 -13.17 -5.68
C ALA A 131 -9.62 -14.30 -4.75
N ASN A 132 -10.53 -14.89 -3.99
CA ASN A 132 -10.23 -16.02 -3.11
C ASN A 132 -9.68 -17.23 -3.88
N GLN A 133 -10.24 -17.54 -5.07
CA GLN A 133 -9.74 -18.61 -5.92
C GLN A 133 -8.32 -18.33 -6.41
N THR A 134 -8.05 -17.09 -6.82
CA THR A 134 -6.74 -16.66 -7.31
C THR A 134 -5.70 -16.72 -6.20
N ASP A 135 -6.03 -16.22 -5.01
CA ASP A 135 -5.17 -16.27 -3.82
C ASP A 135 -4.83 -17.71 -3.43
N TYR A 136 -5.82 -18.60 -3.46
CA TYR A 136 -5.60 -20.02 -3.22
C TYR A 136 -4.65 -20.63 -4.25
N GLN A 137 -4.86 -20.35 -5.54
CA GLN A 137 -3.99 -20.85 -6.61
C GLN A 137 -2.56 -20.35 -6.48
N LEU A 138 -2.35 -19.07 -6.15
CA LEU A 138 -1.03 -18.51 -5.92
C LEU A 138 -0.32 -19.24 -4.79
N ARG A 139 -0.96 -19.36 -3.62
CA ARG A 139 -0.40 -20.09 -2.47
C ARG A 139 -0.08 -21.54 -2.78
N HIS A 140 -0.95 -22.22 -3.53
CA HIS A 140 -0.71 -23.60 -3.93
C HIS A 140 0.50 -23.72 -4.87
N ARG A 141 0.64 -22.81 -5.85
CA ARG A 141 1.80 -22.79 -6.75
C ARG A 141 3.09 -22.44 -6.02
N ASP A 142 3.05 -21.50 -5.09
CA ASP A 142 4.20 -21.14 -4.26
C ASP A 142 4.66 -22.33 -3.43
N SER A 143 3.72 -23.01 -2.75
CA SER A 143 4.02 -24.22 -1.98
C SER A 143 4.59 -25.34 -2.87
N TYR A 144 4.00 -25.57 -4.04
CA TYR A 144 4.45 -26.60 -4.98
C TYR A 144 5.86 -26.32 -5.51
N HIS A 145 6.15 -25.07 -5.87
CA HIS A 145 7.46 -24.68 -6.36
C HIS A 145 8.51 -24.67 -5.25
N ALA A 146 8.16 -24.23 -4.04
CA ALA A 146 9.04 -24.29 -2.87
C ALA A 146 9.46 -25.74 -2.56
N GLU A 147 8.51 -26.67 -2.54
CA GLU A 147 8.81 -28.09 -2.32
C GLU A 147 9.69 -28.66 -3.44
N ARG A 148 9.43 -28.28 -4.70
CA ARG A 148 10.22 -28.76 -5.83
C ARG A 148 11.65 -28.22 -5.82
N ILE A 149 11.85 -26.98 -5.37
CA ILE A 149 13.18 -26.39 -5.17
C ILE A 149 13.90 -27.15 -4.06
N ALA A 150 13.28 -27.31 -2.89
CA ALA A 150 13.88 -28.04 -1.77
C ALA A 150 14.25 -29.49 -2.14
N ALA A 151 13.41 -30.18 -2.91
CA ALA A 151 13.71 -31.53 -3.39
C ALA A 151 14.89 -31.57 -4.37
N LEU A 152 15.08 -30.54 -5.21
CA LEU A 152 16.24 -30.43 -6.09
C LEU A 152 17.51 -30.10 -5.32
N GLU A 153 17.43 -29.14 -4.39
CA GLU A 153 18.52 -28.78 -3.49
C GLU A 153 19.01 -30.01 -2.70
N GLY A 154 18.10 -30.80 -2.12
CA GLY A 154 18.45 -32.03 -1.43
C GLY A 154 19.12 -33.07 -2.32
N LYS A 155 18.75 -33.17 -3.61
CA LYS A 155 19.43 -34.05 -4.57
C LYS A 155 20.84 -33.56 -4.89
N PHE A 156 21.01 -32.26 -5.08
CA PHE A 156 22.33 -31.67 -5.33
C PHE A 156 23.23 -31.80 -4.12
N GLU A 157 22.72 -31.58 -2.92
CA GLU A 157 23.45 -31.75 -1.67
C GLU A 157 23.88 -33.21 -1.47
N LYS A 158 22.98 -34.17 -1.71
CA LYS A 158 23.33 -35.60 -1.69
C LYS A 158 24.41 -35.93 -2.72
N SER A 159 24.27 -35.47 -3.96
CA SER A 159 25.26 -35.73 -5.00
C SER A 159 26.61 -35.09 -4.66
N LEU A 160 26.60 -33.89 -4.09
CA LEU A 160 27.80 -33.18 -3.65
C LEU A 160 28.50 -33.93 -2.50
N GLN A 161 27.73 -34.46 -1.55
CA GLN A 161 28.28 -35.30 -0.48
C GLN A 161 28.89 -36.59 -1.04
N GLU A 162 28.20 -37.29 -1.94
CA GLU A 162 28.73 -38.49 -2.59
C GLU A 162 30.04 -38.22 -3.35
N GLN A 163 30.20 -37.04 -3.96
CA GLN A 163 31.44 -36.66 -4.62
C GLN A 163 32.55 -36.30 -3.63
N ARG A 164 32.23 -35.66 -2.50
CA ARG A 164 33.18 -35.42 -1.41
C ARG A 164 33.70 -36.72 -0.83
N ASP A 165 32.81 -37.65 -0.53
CA ASP A 165 33.17 -38.97 0.02
C ASP A 165 34.07 -39.73 -0.97
N LYS A 166 33.76 -39.70 -2.27
CA LYS A 166 34.63 -40.28 -3.31
C LYS A 166 36.00 -39.63 -3.36
N TYR A 167 36.06 -38.30 -3.25
CA TYR A 167 37.33 -37.58 -3.25
C TYR A 167 38.17 -37.93 -2.01
N GLU A 168 37.54 -38.06 -0.84
CA GLU A 168 38.21 -38.43 0.40
C GLU A 168 38.76 -39.86 0.33
N MET A 169 37.96 -40.84 -0.14
CA MET A 169 38.44 -42.20 -0.38
C MET A 169 39.63 -42.23 -1.36
N LEU A 170 39.55 -41.49 -2.46
CA LEU A 170 40.62 -41.48 -3.46
C LEU A 170 41.89 -40.80 -2.93
N ARG A 171 41.73 -39.81 -2.04
CA ARG A 171 42.84 -39.15 -1.35
C ARG A 171 43.52 -40.10 -0.37
N GLU A 172 42.74 -40.85 0.42
CA GLU A 172 43.26 -41.88 1.33
C GLU A 172 44.03 -42.97 0.56
N GLU A 173 43.45 -43.52 -0.52
CA GLU A 173 44.12 -44.51 -1.37
C GLU A 173 45.44 -43.97 -1.94
N LYS A 174 45.44 -42.72 -2.40
CA LYS A 174 46.65 -42.07 -2.92
C LYS A 174 47.71 -41.89 -1.83
N ASP A 175 47.32 -41.58 -0.59
CA ASP A 175 48.25 -41.42 0.53
C ASP A 175 48.79 -42.78 1.02
N ASP A 176 47.97 -43.83 1.01
CA ASP A 176 48.39 -45.21 1.31
C ASP A 176 49.43 -45.70 0.28
N VAL A 177 49.12 -45.55 -1.00
CA VAL A 177 50.02 -45.92 -2.10
C VAL A 177 51.32 -45.13 -2.02
N GLN A 178 51.26 -43.82 -1.75
CA GLN A 178 52.46 -43.01 -1.55
C GLN A 178 53.29 -43.53 -0.36
N GLY A 179 52.66 -43.83 0.78
CA GLY A 179 53.32 -44.36 1.95
C GLY A 179 53.94 -45.75 1.75
N GLU A 180 53.35 -46.59 0.90
CA GLU A 180 53.96 -47.86 0.47
C GLU A 180 55.20 -47.65 -0.39
N TYR A 181 55.15 -46.73 -1.37
CA TYR A 181 56.31 -46.43 -2.20
C TYR A 181 57.46 -45.81 -1.40
N GLU A 182 57.16 -44.91 -0.47
CA GLU A 182 58.15 -44.34 0.45
C GLU A 182 58.80 -45.40 1.35
N ARG A 183 58.04 -46.43 1.77
CA ARG A 183 58.60 -47.58 2.48
C ARG A 183 59.50 -48.42 1.57
N LYS A 184 59.02 -48.79 0.37
CA LYS A 184 59.81 -49.57 -0.61
C LYS A 184 61.14 -48.88 -0.95
N ILE A 185 61.14 -47.55 -1.12
CA ILE A 185 62.35 -46.77 -1.38
C ILE A 185 63.30 -46.81 -0.17
N ARG A 186 62.79 -46.64 1.05
CA ARG A 186 63.62 -46.72 2.26
C ARG A 186 64.26 -48.09 2.43
N ASP A 187 63.49 -49.16 2.26
CA ASP A 187 63.99 -50.53 2.37
C ASP A 187 65.09 -50.80 1.33
N LEU A 188 64.88 -50.38 0.07
CA LEU A 188 65.89 -50.49 -0.99
C LEU A 188 67.17 -49.69 -0.69
N LEU A 189 67.05 -48.49 -0.13
CA LEU A 189 68.20 -47.68 0.26
C LEU A 189 68.97 -48.32 1.42
N GLU A 190 68.26 -48.93 2.38
CA GLU A 190 68.88 -49.61 3.51
C GLU A 190 69.59 -50.89 3.09
N THR A 191 69.00 -51.70 2.19
CA THR A 191 69.67 -52.87 1.63
C THR A 191 70.91 -52.48 0.84
N GLN A 192 70.82 -51.47 -0.04
CA GLN A 192 71.98 -50.98 -0.80
C GLN A 192 73.09 -50.47 0.12
N LYS A 193 72.73 -49.77 1.20
CA LYS A 193 73.68 -49.29 2.20
C LYS A 193 74.37 -50.45 2.92
N SER A 194 73.62 -51.49 3.31
CA SER A 194 74.19 -52.69 3.94
C SER A 194 75.14 -53.42 2.99
N GLU A 195 74.73 -53.62 1.72
CA GLU A 195 75.56 -54.26 0.70
C GLU A 195 76.87 -53.49 0.45
N LEU A 196 76.81 -52.15 0.40
CA LEU A 196 78.00 -51.30 0.27
C LEU A 196 78.93 -51.46 1.48
N GLN A 197 78.39 -51.48 2.70
CA GLN A 197 79.17 -51.68 3.92
C GLN A 197 79.85 -53.06 3.96
N GLU A 198 79.13 -54.11 3.58
CA GLU A 198 79.70 -55.47 3.48
C GLU A 198 80.82 -55.53 2.44
N GLN A 199 80.66 -54.88 1.29
CA GLN A 199 81.70 -54.79 0.28
C GLN A 199 82.92 -54.03 0.79
N GLU A 200 82.73 -52.88 1.47
CA GLU A 200 83.82 -52.12 2.08
C GLU A 200 84.62 -52.95 3.08
N ILE A 201 83.94 -53.69 3.98
CA ILE A 201 84.58 -54.60 4.95
C ILE A 201 85.37 -55.68 4.20
N ALA A 202 84.77 -56.33 3.19
CA ALA A 202 85.44 -57.38 2.42
C ALA A 202 86.70 -56.86 1.68
N TYR A 203 86.68 -55.61 1.20
CA TYR A 203 87.87 -54.97 0.62
C TYR A 203 88.93 -54.63 1.67
N GLN A 204 88.52 -54.11 2.83
CA GLN A 204 89.43 -53.83 3.94
C GLN A 204 90.14 -55.10 4.42
N GLU A 205 89.41 -56.21 4.59
CA GLU A 205 89.98 -57.52 4.95
C GLU A 205 91.01 -58.01 3.92
N LYS A 206 90.72 -57.88 2.62
CA LYS A 206 91.68 -58.22 1.56
C LYS A 206 92.95 -57.37 1.61
N ILE A 207 92.83 -56.08 1.88
CA ILE A 207 93.98 -55.17 2.02
C ILE A 207 94.84 -55.61 3.20
N VAL A 208 94.23 -55.84 4.37
CA VAL A 208 94.95 -56.29 5.56
C VAL A 208 95.69 -57.60 5.30
N ALA A 209 95.02 -58.58 4.68
CA ALA A 209 95.63 -59.86 4.35
C ALA A 209 96.84 -59.75 3.40
N GLN A 210 96.84 -58.80 2.46
CA GLN A 210 97.99 -58.54 1.57
C GLN A 210 99.14 -57.84 2.31
N VAL A 211 98.85 -56.95 3.25
CA VAL A 211 99.87 -56.19 4.01
C VAL A 211 100.57 -57.06 5.06
N THR A 212 99.89 -58.08 5.60
CA THR A 212 100.46 -59.01 6.60
C THR A 212 101.28 -60.17 6.01
N LYS A 213 101.39 -60.25 4.68
CA LYS A 213 102.07 -61.35 3.95
C LYS A 213 103.46 -60.94 3.50
#